data_AF-A0A8E0IKS9-F1
#
_entry.id   AF-A0A8E0IKS9-F1
#
_cell.length_a   1.000
_cell.length_b   1.000
_cell.length_c   1.000
_cell.angle_alpha   90.00
_cell.angle_beta   90.00
_cell.angle_gamma   90.00
#
_symmetry.space_group_name_H-M   'P 1'
#
loop_
_entity.id
_entity.type
_entity.pdbx_description
1 polymer ?
#
loop_
_entity_poly.entity_id
_entity_poly.type
_entity_poly.pdbx_seq_one_letter_code
_entity_poly.pdbx_strand_id
1 'polypeptide(L)'
;MPKRQDIHKILVIGSGPIIIGQAAEFDYSGTQACLALREEGYEVVLVNSNPATIMTDTEIADRVYIEPLTVEFVSQILRKESPDAILPTIGGQIGLNLAMKLSNTGILDELGIELLGTKLTAIDQAEDRELFKNLMQKLHEPVPESAIANNIEEAQQFADKIGFPVIIRPAFTMGGTGGGIANNEKELAEIAENGLNLSPVTQVLVERSIAGYKEVEFEVMRDAADSAIVVCNMENFDPVGVHTGDSMVFAPTQTLTDKEVQMLRDAALKIIRALKIEGGCNVQFALDRNSFKYYVIEVNPRVSRSSALASKATGYPIAKMAAKIAVGLHLDEIKNPVTKKTWAEFEPALDYVVTKLPRFPFDKFENGDRTLGTQMKATGEVMAIGRTLEESLLKAVRSLEVGLIHPERPAFAKLSDDELSKQIIQANDERLFYLAEAFRRDYTIEEVAELSKMNPFFLDKIKHIVELERELAAHKADLGLLAEVKRYGFADEEIAKLWGLHADQVRQMRKEQKILPVYKMVDTCAGEFASDTPYYYSTYESSTESVKSDKPSVLVIGSGPIRIGQ
;
A
#
# COMPACT_ATOMS: atom_id res chain seq x y z
N MET A 1 -31.39 -1.97 18.32
CA MET A 1 -30.34 -2.54 17.45
C MET A 1 -29.30 -1.46 17.22
N PRO A 2 -28.02 -1.80 17.12
CA PRO A 2 -26.93 -0.82 17.03
C PRO A 2 -26.88 -0.07 15.71
N LYS A 3 -27.43 -0.64 14.62
CA LYS A 3 -27.73 0.12 13.40
C LYS A 3 -28.56 1.38 13.69
N ARG A 4 -28.01 2.54 13.33
CA ARG A 4 -28.62 3.88 13.47
C ARG A 4 -29.98 3.94 12.78
N GLN A 5 -31.04 4.22 13.55
CA GLN A 5 -32.42 4.40 13.03
C GLN A 5 -32.83 5.86 12.90
N ASP A 6 -31.99 6.77 13.37
CA ASP A 6 -32.14 8.22 13.31
C ASP A 6 -31.54 8.83 12.04
N ILE A 7 -30.78 8.04 11.27
CA ILE A 7 -30.28 8.38 9.94
C ILE A 7 -31.13 7.65 8.90
N HIS A 8 -31.50 8.34 7.83
CA HIS A 8 -32.22 7.78 6.69
C HIS A 8 -31.52 8.07 5.37
N LYS A 9 -30.92 9.25 5.23
CA LYS A 9 -30.22 9.70 4.03
C LYS A 9 -28.76 10.06 4.32
N ILE A 10 -27.84 9.48 3.55
CA ILE A 10 -26.40 9.69 3.72
C ILE A 10 -25.82 10.26 2.43
N LEU A 11 -25.06 11.35 2.53
CA LEU A 11 -24.24 11.85 1.43
C LEU A 11 -22.82 11.29 1.51
N VAL A 12 -22.42 10.58 0.47
CA VAL A 12 -21.09 10.03 0.29
C VAL A 12 -20.26 10.99 -0.56
N ILE A 13 -19.04 11.31 -0.10
CA ILE A 13 -18.10 12.18 -0.83
C ILE A 13 -17.08 11.31 -1.56
N GLY A 14 -17.07 11.39 -2.89
CA GLY A 14 -16.08 10.71 -3.74
C GLY A 14 -14.72 11.40 -3.76
N SER A 15 -13.78 10.81 -4.51
CA SER A 15 -12.39 11.26 -4.57
C SER A 15 -12.09 12.29 -5.66
N GLY A 16 -13.00 12.54 -6.59
CA GLY A 16 -12.75 13.41 -7.73
C GLY A 16 -11.84 12.74 -8.78
N PRO A 17 -11.14 13.53 -9.61
CA PRO A 17 -10.32 12.99 -10.69
C PRO A 17 -9.14 12.18 -10.17
N ILE A 18 -8.73 11.18 -10.96
CA ILE A 18 -7.53 10.38 -10.69
C ILE A 18 -6.28 11.27 -10.83
N ILE A 19 -5.45 11.28 -9.79
CA ILE A 19 -4.14 11.95 -9.75
C ILE A 19 -3.10 11.01 -9.12
N ILE A 20 -1.81 11.30 -9.32
CA ILE A 20 -0.74 10.56 -8.62
C ILE A 20 -0.97 10.68 -7.11
N GLY A 21 -0.94 9.54 -6.41
CA GLY A 21 -1.23 9.45 -4.98
C GLY A 21 -2.71 9.25 -4.63
N GLN A 22 -3.64 9.51 -5.54
CA GLN A 22 -5.08 9.33 -5.32
C GLN A 22 -5.77 8.84 -6.59
N ALA A 23 -5.89 7.52 -6.72
CA ALA A 23 -6.35 6.88 -7.96
C ALA A 23 -7.63 6.04 -7.78
N ALA A 24 -7.73 4.91 -8.47
CA ALA A 24 -8.95 4.10 -8.57
C ALA A 24 -9.30 3.33 -7.28
N GLU A 25 -8.42 3.27 -6.29
CA GLU A 25 -8.68 2.69 -4.97
C GLU A 25 -9.93 3.32 -4.31
N PHE A 26 -10.23 4.58 -4.61
CA PHE A 26 -11.37 5.29 -4.07
C PHE A 26 -12.66 5.11 -4.87
N ASP A 27 -12.57 4.78 -6.17
CA ASP A 27 -13.76 4.30 -6.92
C ASP A 27 -14.19 2.93 -6.39
N TYR A 28 -13.21 2.02 -6.20
CA TYR A 28 -13.44 0.74 -5.55
C TYR A 28 -14.07 0.91 -4.16
N SER A 29 -13.47 1.73 -3.31
CA SER A 29 -13.95 1.95 -1.93
C SER A 29 -15.31 2.66 -1.91
N GLY A 30 -15.49 3.67 -2.76
CA GLY A 30 -16.73 4.43 -2.94
C GLY A 30 -17.90 3.54 -3.36
N THR A 31 -17.67 2.69 -4.36
CA THR A 31 -18.65 1.71 -4.84
C THR A 31 -19.04 0.75 -3.71
N GLN A 32 -18.06 0.18 -3.01
CA GLN A 32 -18.32 -0.74 -1.90
C GLN A 32 -19.12 -0.09 -0.77
N ALA A 33 -18.81 1.15 -0.41
CA ALA A 33 -19.54 1.88 0.62
C ALA A 33 -20.98 2.17 0.22
N CYS A 34 -21.22 2.67 -1.01
CA CYS A 34 -22.57 2.96 -1.50
C CYS A 34 -23.44 1.69 -1.50
N LEU A 35 -22.90 0.57 -2.00
CA LEU A 35 -23.60 -0.71 -1.98
C LEU A 35 -23.88 -1.21 -0.56
N ALA A 36 -22.92 -1.02 0.37
CA ALA A 36 -23.09 -1.42 1.76
C ALA A 36 -24.21 -0.64 2.46
N LEU A 37 -24.25 0.68 2.27
CA LEU A 37 -25.26 1.55 2.85
C LEU A 37 -26.66 1.25 2.29
N ARG A 38 -26.76 0.94 0.99
CA ARG A 38 -28.03 0.55 0.36
C ARG A 38 -28.49 -0.85 0.76
N GLU A 39 -27.57 -1.79 0.94
CA GLU A 39 -27.87 -3.10 1.54
C GLU A 39 -28.47 -2.93 2.94
N GLU A 40 -28.02 -1.92 3.67
CA GLU A 40 -28.60 -1.49 4.95
C GLU A 40 -29.81 -0.56 4.79
N GLY A 41 -30.35 -0.33 3.60
CA GLY A 41 -31.59 0.42 3.40
C GLY A 41 -31.52 1.92 3.69
N TYR A 42 -30.33 2.53 3.69
CA TYR A 42 -30.19 3.99 3.68
C TYR A 42 -30.39 4.53 2.25
N GLU A 43 -30.97 5.72 2.13
CA GLU A 43 -30.95 6.49 0.88
C GLU A 43 -29.55 7.08 0.71
N VAL A 44 -28.87 6.74 -0.39
CA VAL A 44 -27.50 7.17 -0.65
C VAL A 44 -27.48 8.24 -1.73
N VAL A 45 -26.96 9.40 -1.36
CA VAL A 45 -26.57 10.47 -2.29
C VAL A 45 -25.07 10.41 -2.48
N LEU A 46 -24.60 10.34 -3.72
CA LEU A 46 -23.18 10.40 -4.02
C LEU A 46 -22.82 11.71 -4.73
N VAL A 47 -21.71 12.33 -4.35
CA VAL A 47 -21.08 13.40 -5.13
C VAL A 47 -19.66 13.01 -5.53
N ASN A 48 -19.36 13.04 -6.83
CA ASN A 48 -18.02 12.80 -7.35
C ASN A 48 -17.85 13.50 -8.71
N SER A 49 -16.80 14.30 -8.89
CA SER A 49 -16.57 15.00 -10.16
C SER A 49 -16.02 14.13 -11.28
N ASN A 50 -15.59 12.89 -10.99
CA ASN A 50 -15.03 11.99 -11.98
C ASN A 50 -16.13 11.13 -12.65
N PRO A 51 -16.42 11.34 -13.96
CA PRO A 51 -17.46 10.59 -14.65
C PRO A 51 -17.04 9.16 -15.05
N ALA A 52 -15.75 8.82 -14.94
CA ALA A 52 -15.21 7.53 -15.37
C ALA A 52 -15.13 6.53 -14.20
N THR A 53 -16.08 6.59 -13.26
CA THR A 53 -16.08 5.75 -12.06
C THR A 53 -17.31 4.87 -12.00
N ILE A 54 -17.16 3.64 -11.53
CA ILE A 54 -18.30 2.75 -11.31
C ILE A 54 -19.22 3.32 -10.23
N MET A 55 -18.66 3.97 -9.20
CA MET A 55 -19.47 4.57 -8.14
C MET A 55 -20.48 5.61 -8.66
N THR A 56 -20.19 6.27 -9.79
CA THR A 56 -21.10 7.24 -10.43
C THR A 56 -22.17 6.61 -11.32
N ASP A 57 -22.20 5.29 -11.46
CA ASP A 57 -23.29 4.62 -12.18
C ASP A 57 -24.61 4.76 -11.41
N THR A 58 -25.70 4.93 -12.15
CA THR A 58 -27.06 5.15 -11.59
C THR A 58 -27.57 3.96 -10.76
N GLU A 59 -26.94 2.81 -10.88
CA GLU A 59 -27.29 1.61 -10.11
C GLU A 59 -26.58 1.54 -8.75
N ILE A 60 -25.59 2.41 -8.47
CA ILE A 60 -24.76 2.32 -7.26
C ILE A 60 -25.32 3.16 -6.11
N ALA A 61 -25.83 4.37 -6.39
CA ALA A 61 -26.44 5.27 -5.42
C ALA A 61 -27.85 5.68 -5.87
N ASP A 62 -28.71 6.11 -4.93
CA ASP A 62 -30.07 6.54 -5.26
C ASP A 62 -30.10 7.89 -5.97
N ARG A 63 -29.11 8.76 -5.68
CA ARG A 63 -28.82 9.98 -6.44
C ARG A 63 -27.32 10.15 -6.64
N VAL A 64 -26.94 10.51 -7.86
CA VAL A 64 -25.53 10.76 -8.23
C VAL A 64 -25.39 12.20 -8.73
N TYR A 65 -24.43 12.92 -8.17
CA TYR A 65 -24.01 14.25 -8.58
C TYR A 65 -22.61 14.21 -9.16
N ILE A 66 -22.52 14.39 -10.48
CA ILE A 66 -21.23 14.58 -11.17
C ILE A 66 -20.94 16.07 -11.22
N GLU A 67 -20.51 16.60 -10.07
CA GLU A 67 -20.32 18.04 -9.83
C GLU A 67 -18.94 18.33 -9.21
N PRO A 68 -18.39 19.55 -9.35
CA PRO A 68 -17.15 19.93 -8.70
C PRO A 68 -17.17 19.67 -7.19
N LEU A 69 -16.10 19.05 -6.67
CA LEU A 69 -15.90 18.81 -5.24
C LEU A 69 -15.40 20.07 -4.53
N THR A 70 -16.20 21.13 -4.56
CA THR A 70 -15.94 22.41 -3.91
C THR A 70 -16.98 22.70 -2.84
N VAL A 71 -16.63 23.55 -1.88
CA VAL A 71 -17.54 23.97 -0.80
C VAL A 71 -18.83 24.56 -1.38
N GLU A 72 -18.74 25.38 -2.41
CA GLU A 72 -19.89 26.03 -3.05
C GLU A 72 -20.88 25.02 -3.63
N PHE A 73 -20.42 24.09 -4.47
CA PHE A 73 -21.29 23.11 -5.13
C PHE A 73 -21.85 22.11 -4.13
N VAL A 74 -21.01 21.57 -3.24
CA VAL A 74 -21.48 20.61 -2.24
C VAL A 74 -22.43 21.25 -1.24
N SER A 75 -22.25 22.52 -0.87
CA SER A 75 -23.23 23.25 -0.06
C SER A 75 -24.61 23.34 -0.72
N GLN A 76 -24.68 23.54 -2.03
CA GLN A 76 -25.95 23.54 -2.77
C GLN A 76 -26.60 22.16 -2.75
N ILE A 77 -25.81 21.09 -2.92
CA ILE A 77 -26.30 19.71 -2.83
C ILE A 77 -26.83 19.40 -1.43
N LEU A 78 -26.09 19.78 -0.37
CA LEU A 78 -26.53 19.58 1.02
C LEU A 78 -27.87 20.27 1.30
N ARG A 79 -28.07 21.50 0.79
CA ARG A 79 -29.34 22.23 0.94
C ARG A 79 -30.49 21.60 0.15
N LYS A 80 -30.20 21.05 -1.03
CA LYS A 80 -31.21 20.42 -1.89
C LYS A 80 -31.63 19.03 -1.39
N GLU A 81 -30.65 18.24 -0.95
CA GLU A 81 -30.85 16.85 -0.57
C GLU A 81 -31.21 16.68 0.90
N SER A 82 -30.75 17.61 1.75
CA SER A 82 -30.90 17.57 3.20
C SER A 82 -30.57 16.19 3.79
N PRO A 83 -29.36 15.64 3.56
CA PRO A 83 -28.97 14.37 4.13
C PRO A 83 -28.83 14.48 5.66
N ASP A 84 -29.13 13.42 6.39
CA ASP A 84 -28.96 13.39 7.85
C ASP A 84 -27.47 13.33 8.24
N ALA A 85 -26.64 12.76 7.35
CA ALA A 85 -25.22 12.62 7.60
C ALA A 85 -24.37 12.60 6.33
N ILE A 86 -23.06 12.84 6.48
CA ILE A 86 -22.06 12.69 5.41
C ILE A 86 -21.00 11.65 5.78
N LEU A 87 -20.53 10.90 4.78
CA LEU A 87 -19.42 9.94 4.89
C LEU A 87 -18.21 10.39 4.04
N PRO A 88 -17.18 10.99 4.65
CA PRO A 88 -16.04 11.57 3.93
C PRO A 88 -14.83 10.64 3.82
N THR A 89 -14.81 9.55 4.60
CA THR A 89 -13.63 8.69 4.82
C THR A 89 -13.29 7.78 3.65
N ILE A 90 -14.06 7.85 2.55
CA ILE A 90 -13.86 7.04 1.34
C ILE A 90 -13.41 7.82 0.11
N GLY A 91 -13.37 9.16 0.21
CA GLY A 91 -12.99 10.06 -0.89
C GLY A 91 -11.51 10.47 -0.89
N GLY A 92 -10.64 9.69 -0.23
CA GLY A 92 -9.23 10.05 -0.07
C GLY A 92 -9.03 11.38 0.66
N GLN A 93 -7.96 12.09 0.33
CA GLN A 93 -7.67 13.38 0.97
C GLN A 93 -8.66 14.47 0.55
N ILE A 94 -9.15 14.41 -0.70
CA ILE A 94 -10.15 15.37 -1.21
C ILE A 94 -11.43 15.30 -0.37
N GLY A 95 -11.91 14.10 -0.06
CA GLY A 95 -13.10 13.89 0.78
C GLY A 95 -12.95 14.46 2.19
N LEU A 96 -11.83 14.15 2.87
CA LEU A 96 -11.55 14.66 4.21
C LEU A 96 -11.42 16.19 4.23
N ASN A 97 -10.62 16.75 3.32
CA ASN A 97 -10.41 18.19 3.23
C ASN A 97 -11.72 18.94 2.93
N LEU A 98 -12.58 18.38 2.10
CA LEU A 98 -13.88 18.98 1.79
C LEU A 98 -14.80 18.95 3.00
N ALA A 99 -14.85 17.84 3.74
CA ALA A 99 -15.64 17.74 4.96
C ALA A 99 -15.19 18.74 6.04
N MET A 100 -13.87 18.88 6.24
CA MET A 100 -13.30 19.90 7.12
C MET A 100 -13.70 21.31 6.70
N LYS A 101 -13.56 21.63 5.41
CA LYS A 101 -13.94 22.97 4.89
C LYS A 101 -15.43 23.24 5.04
N LEU A 102 -16.29 22.24 4.77
CA LEU A 102 -17.75 22.36 4.98
C LEU A 102 -18.06 22.61 6.45
N SER A 103 -17.47 21.84 7.37
CA SER A 103 -17.65 22.07 8.81
C SER A 103 -17.23 23.47 9.23
N ASN A 104 -16.10 23.97 8.72
CA ASN A 104 -15.60 25.30 9.05
C ASN A 104 -16.50 26.44 8.54
N THR A 105 -17.34 26.20 7.53
CA THR A 105 -18.35 27.18 7.10
C THR A 105 -19.56 27.26 8.03
N GLY A 106 -19.75 26.28 8.92
CA GLY A 106 -20.92 26.14 9.78
C GLY A 106 -22.14 25.51 9.09
N ILE A 107 -22.06 25.15 7.80
CA ILE A 107 -23.22 24.61 7.07
C ILE A 107 -23.70 23.26 7.60
N LEU A 108 -22.79 22.42 8.11
CA LEU A 108 -23.16 21.11 8.67
C LEU A 108 -24.02 21.30 9.93
N ASP A 109 -23.63 22.22 10.81
CA ASP A 109 -24.40 22.56 12.01
C ASP A 109 -25.71 23.26 11.65
N GLU A 110 -25.69 24.18 10.67
CA GLU A 110 -26.88 24.90 10.18
C GLU A 110 -27.97 23.94 9.69
N LEU A 111 -27.56 22.88 8.99
CA LEU A 111 -28.46 21.89 8.39
C LEU A 111 -28.69 20.66 9.26
N GLY A 112 -28.03 20.56 10.42
CA GLY A 112 -28.13 19.41 11.34
C GLY A 112 -27.53 18.11 10.77
N ILE A 113 -26.47 18.22 9.97
CA ILE A 113 -25.87 17.10 9.24
C ILE A 113 -24.70 16.52 10.04
N GLU A 114 -24.75 15.23 10.36
CA GLU A 114 -23.70 14.55 11.13
C GLU A 114 -22.53 14.08 10.25
N LEU A 115 -21.31 14.04 10.82
CA LEU A 115 -20.16 13.34 10.24
C LEU A 115 -20.08 11.88 10.70
N LEU A 116 -20.16 10.93 9.75
CA LEU A 116 -20.04 9.49 10.00
C LEU A 116 -18.60 8.97 9.87
N GLY A 117 -18.35 7.85 10.55
CA GLY A 117 -17.04 7.22 10.61
C GLY A 117 -16.08 8.06 11.47
N THR A 118 -14.96 8.49 10.89
CA THR A 118 -13.96 9.26 11.62
C THR A 118 -14.45 10.69 11.92
N LYS A 119 -14.41 11.08 13.20
CA LYS A 119 -14.75 12.44 13.65
C LYS A 119 -13.68 13.46 13.26
N LEU A 120 -14.05 14.74 13.08
CA LEU A 120 -13.14 15.83 12.68
C LEU A 120 -11.92 15.93 13.60
N THR A 121 -12.13 15.82 14.92
CA THR A 121 -11.05 15.88 15.91
C THR A 121 -10.00 14.79 15.70
N ALA A 122 -10.42 13.60 15.25
CA ALA A 122 -9.53 12.48 14.98
C ALA A 122 -8.77 12.67 13.64
N ILE A 123 -9.44 13.27 12.65
CA ILE A 123 -8.81 13.68 11.39
C ILE A 123 -7.71 14.71 11.68
N ASP A 124 -8.03 15.78 12.41
CA ASP A 124 -7.08 16.83 12.78
C ASP A 124 -5.90 16.26 13.58
N GLN A 125 -6.16 15.39 14.55
CA GLN A 125 -5.12 14.76 15.35
C GLN A 125 -4.17 13.85 14.55
N ALA A 126 -4.63 13.25 13.46
CA ALA A 126 -3.83 12.37 12.63
C ALA A 126 -3.07 13.14 11.52
N GLU A 127 -3.70 14.16 10.93
CA GLU A 127 -3.15 14.92 9.80
C GLU A 127 -2.23 16.06 10.25
N ASP A 128 -2.49 16.69 11.41
CA ASP A 128 -1.61 17.71 11.98
C ASP A 128 -0.42 17.06 12.70
N ARG A 129 0.80 17.39 12.26
CA ARG A 129 2.03 16.79 12.77
C ARG A 129 2.27 17.07 14.26
N GLU A 130 1.89 18.24 14.76
CA GLU A 130 2.10 18.61 16.16
C GLU A 130 1.08 17.90 17.06
N LEU A 131 -0.19 17.88 16.64
CA LEU A 131 -1.24 17.12 17.34
C LEU A 131 -0.94 15.62 17.34
N PHE A 132 -0.46 15.08 16.23
CA PHE A 132 -0.05 13.68 16.11
C PHE A 132 1.11 13.36 17.05
N LYS A 133 2.17 14.18 17.06
CA LYS A 133 3.31 14.03 17.97
C LYS A 133 2.87 14.07 19.44
N ASN A 134 2.00 15.01 19.79
CA ASN A 134 1.45 15.13 21.15
C ASN A 134 0.63 13.89 21.55
N LEU A 135 -0.16 13.34 20.62
CA LEU A 135 -0.91 12.11 20.84
C LEU A 135 0.03 10.93 21.05
N MET A 136 1.03 10.74 20.19
CA MET A 136 1.99 9.63 20.34
C MET A 136 2.76 9.72 21.66
N GLN A 137 3.19 10.92 22.06
CA GLN A 137 3.80 11.16 23.37
C GLN A 137 2.88 10.76 24.53
N LYS A 138 1.58 11.11 24.47
CA LYS A 138 0.59 10.71 25.46
C LYS A 138 0.38 9.19 25.52
N LEU A 139 0.48 8.51 24.37
CA LEU A 139 0.35 7.05 24.28
C LEU A 139 1.65 6.30 24.61
N HIS A 140 2.73 7.04 24.84
CA HIS A 140 4.09 6.53 24.97
C HIS A 140 4.55 5.73 23.73
N GLU A 141 4.06 6.15 22.56
CA GLU A 141 4.47 5.60 21.27
C GLU A 141 5.61 6.45 20.68
N PRO A 142 6.68 5.81 20.18
CA PRO A 142 7.84 6.54 19.66
C PRO A 142 7.52 7.17 18.30
N VAL A 143 7.83 8.46 18.15
CA VAL A 143 7.93 9.15 16.85
C VAL A 143 9.37 9.63 16.67
N PRO A 144 9.86 9.82 15.43
CA PRO A 144 11.23 10.30 15.23
C PRO A 144 11.49 11.57 16.03
N GLU A 145 12.53 11.55 16.86
CA GLU A 145 12.88 12.71 17.67
C GLU A 145 13.26 13.85 16.73
N SER A 146 12.73 15.05 17.01
CA SER A 146 13.00 16.24 16.21
C SER A 146 13.07 17.50 17.07
N ALA A 147 13.94 18.43 16.67
CA ALA A 147 14.11 19.74 17.27
C ALA A 147 14.31 20.82 16.20
N ILE A 148 13.85 22.03 16.53
CA ILE A 148 14.15 23.23 15.76
C ILE A 148 15.53 23.73 16.16
N ALA A 149 16.36 24.10 15.19
CA ALA A 149 17.65 24.73 15.39
C ALA A 149 17.76 26.00 14.54
N ASN A 150 18.27 27.08 15.12
CA ASN A 150 18.47 28.38 14.46
C ASN A 150 19.95 28.71 14.21
N ASN A 151 20.85 27.85 14.68
CA ASN A 151 22.29 27.92 14.45
C ASN A 151 22.87 26.51 14.43
N ILE A 152 24.12 26.39 13.99
CA ILE A 152 24.81 25.11 13.86
C ILE A 152 25.04 24.48 15.24
N GLU A 153 25.29 25.28 16.30
CA GLU A 153 25.47 24.74 17.65
C GLU A 153 24.22 24.05 18.19
N GLU A 154 23.03 24.63 17.98
CA GLU A 154 21.74 24.02 18.35
C GLU A 154 21.50 22.71 17.58
N ALA A 155 21.83 22.69 16.28
CA ALA A 155 21.71 21.48 15.46
C ALA A 155 22.66 20.37 15.95
N GLN A 156 23.90 20.74 16.27
CA GLN A 156 24.92 19.82 16.79
C GLN A 156 24.54 19.29 18.17
N GLN A 157 24.08 20.15 19.08
CA GLN A 157 23.61 19.74 20.42
C GLN A 157 22.48 18.70 20.34
N PHE A 158 21.56 18.87 19.40
CA PHE A 158 20.51 17.89 19.18
C PHE A 158 21.08 16.57 18.63
N ALA A 159 21.94 16.63 17.62
CA ALA A 159 22.57 15.43 17.04
C ALA A 159 23.44 14.67 18.06
N ASP A 160 24.20 15.35 18.92
CA ASP A 160 24.98 14.73 19.99
C ASP A 160 24.10 13.96 20.98
N LYS A 161 22.90 14.48 21.24
CA LYS A 161 21.92 13.86 22.13
C LYS A 161 21.30 12.60 21.52
N ILE A 162 20.94 12.62 20.23
CA ILE A 162 20.18 11.54 19.59
C ILE A 162 21.04 10.54 18.82
N GLY A 163 22.25 10.92 18.43
CA GLY A 163 23.15 10.19 17.54
C GLY A 163 22.81 10.38 16.05
N PHE A 164 23.81 10.14 15.21
CA PHE A 164 23.70 10.11 13.75
C PHE A 164 23.16 8.76 13.22
N PRO A 165 22.58 8.71 12.00
CA PRO A 165 22.33 9.83 11.10
C PRO A 165 21.13 10.69 11.49
N VAL A 166 21.16 11.97 11.11
CA VAL A 166 20.06 12.93 11.29
C VAL A 166 19.66 13.56 9.95
N ILE A 167 18.38 13.91 9.82
CA ILE A 167 17.83 14.64 8.68
C ILE A 167 17.73 16.10 9.07
N ILE A 168 18.21 16.98 8.19
CA ILE A 168 18.12 18.43 8.35
C ILE A 168 17.15 18.93 7.27
N ARG A 169 16.09 19.64 7.69
CA ARG A 169 15.09 20.23 6.79
C ARG A 169 14.94 21.72 7.05
N PRO A 170 15.26 22.60 6.08
CA PRO A 170 15.08 24.03 6.26
C PRO A 170 13.60 24.41 6.32
N ALA A 171 13.25 25.30 7.25
CA ALA A 171 11.90 25.83 7.37
C ALA A 171 11.51 26.64 6.11
N PHE A 172 10.25 26.55 5.70
CA PHE A 172 9.69 27.29 4.56
C PHE A 172 10.42 27.09 3.21
N THR A 173 11.11 25.97 3.04
CA THR A 173 11.67 25.53 1.75
C THR A 173 10.83 24.40 1.15
N MET A 174 10.88 24.21 -0.17
CA MET A 174 10.14 23.15 -0.86
C MET A 174 11.09 22.08 -1.41
N GLY A 175 10.59 20.85 -1.54
CA GLY A 175 11.33 19.75 -2.19
C GLY A 175 12.61 19.31 -1.50
N GLY A 176 12.78 19.60 -0.20
CA GLY A 176 14.02 19.29 0.53
C GLY A 176 15.20 20.20 0.18
N THR A 177 14.96 21.30 -0.54
CA THR A 177 15.99 22.27 -0.92
C THR A 177 16.74 22.79 0.30
N GLY A 178 18.08 22.66 0.30
CA GLY A 178 18.93 23.08 1.41
C GLY A 178 18.99 22.11 2.59
N GLY A 179 18.23 21.01 2.54
CA GLY A 179 18.28 19.93 3.53
C GLY A 179 19.12 18.75 3.07
N GLY A 180 19.19 17.73 3.92
CA GLY A 180 19.94 16.51 3.63
C GLY A 180 20.00 15.56 4.82
N ILE A 181 20.68 14.43 4.62
CA ILE A 181 21.00 13.48 5.69
C ILE A 181 22.46 13.70 6.07
N ALA A 182 22.70 13.99 7.35
CA ALA A 182 24.02 14.06 7.93
C ALA A 182 24.33 12.75 8.66
N ASN A 183 25.43 12.10 8.30
CA ASN A 183 25.90 10.87 8.94
C ASN A 183 26.97 11.12 10.01
N ASN A 184 27.48 12.35 10.11
CA ASN A 184 28.49 12.77 11.05
C ASN A 184 28.43 14.30 11.27
N GLU A 185 29.20 14.80 12.24
CA GLU A 185 29.25 16.21 12.65
C GLU A 185 29.64 17.14 11.49
N LYS A 186 30.57 16.71 10.63
CA LYS A 186 31.03 17.52 9.50
C LYS A 186 29.92 17.71 8.48
N GLU A 187 29.25 16.64 8.09
CA GLU A 187 28.09 16.71 7.19
C GLU A 187 26.95 17.53 7.82
N LEU A 188 26.75 17.43 9.13
CA LEU A 188 25.75 18.23 9.83
C LEU A 188 26.05 19.71 9.71
N ALA A 189 27.29 20.14 9.97
CA ALA A 189 27.66 21.54 9.88
C ALA A 189 27.45 22.08 8.46
N GLU A 190 27.89 21.35 7.43
CA GLU A 190 27.75 21.76 6.03
C GLU A 190 26.28 21.85 5.60
N ILE A 191 25.46 20.84 5.93
CA ILE A 191 24.04 20.80 5.54
C ILE A 191 23.23 21.81 6.36
N ALA A 192 23.48 21.94 7.67
CA ALA A 192 22.79 22.90 8.53
C ALA A 192 23.12 24.34 8.14
N GLU A 193 24.38 24.67 7.84
CA GLU A 193 24.77 26.00 7.38
C GLU A 193 24.03 26.37 6.08
N ASN A 194 24.06 25.48 5.09
CA ASN A 194 23.34 25.68 3.85
C ASN A 194 21.82 25.83 4.09
N GLY A 195 21.25 24.98 4.94
CA GLY A 195 19.84 25.00 5.28
C GLY A 195 19.40 26.27 5.99
N LEU A 196 20.17 26.75 6.97
CA LEU A 196 19.92 28.00 7.68
C LEU A 196 19.99 29.21 6.74
N ASN A 197 20.93 29.22 5.79
CA ASN A 197 21.06 30.28 4.79
C ASN A 197 19.90 30.30 3.78
N LEU A 198 19.38 29.14 3.40
CA LEU A 198 18.27 29.01 2.45
C LEU A 198 16.89 29.18 3.09
N SER A 199 16.78 28.97 4.40
CA SER A 199 15.56 29.18 5.17
C SER A 199 15.21 30.68 5.26
N PRO A 200 14.02 31.12 4.79
CA PRO A 200 13.58 32.51 4.91
C PRO A 200 13.51 33.05 6.34
N VAL A 201 13.51 32.14 7.33
CA VAL A 201 13.43 32.45 8.77
C VAL A 201 14.68 32.00 9.53
N THR A 202 15.75 31.64 8.82
CA THR A 202 17.03 31.16 9.41
C THR A 202 16.83 30.04 10.42
N GLN A 203 16.06 29.03 10.01
CA GLN A 203 15.66 27.91 10.87
C GLN A 203 15.72 26.59 10.11
N VAL A 204 16.22 25.55 10.77
CA VAL A 204 16.16 24.16 10.30
C VAL A 204 15.48 23.26 11.33
N LEU A 205 14.81 22.22 10.88
CA LEU A 205 14.36 21.09 11.68
C LEU A 205 15.43 20.00 11.60
N VAL A 206 16.00 19.61 12.73
CA VAL A 206 16.89 18.45 12.84
C VAL A 206 16.08 17.29 13.42
N GLU A 207 16.07 16.16 12.73
CA GLU A 207 15.25 15.00 13.05
C GLU A 207 16.09 13.72 12.98
N ARG A 208 15.82 12.72 13.82
CA ARG A 208 16.48 11.42 13.68
C ARG A 208 16.20 10.83 12.30
N SER A 209 17.24 10.41 11.58
CA SER A 209 17.05 9.65 10.36
C SER A 209 16.64 8.22 10.69
N ILE A 210 15.49 7.83 10.16
CA ILE A 210 15.00 6.45 10.14
C ILE A 210 15.16 5.83 8.75
N ALA A 211 15.91 6.49 7.85
CA ALA A 211 16.15 5.98 6.51
C ALA A 211 16.92 4.66 6.57
N GLY A 212 16.52 3.68 5.75
CA GLY A 212 17.10 2.34 5.78
C GLY A 212 16.48 1.39 6.83
N TYR A 213 15.54 1.86 7.66
CA TYR A 213 14.75 0.98 8.54
C TYR A 213 13.76 0.15 7.70
N LYS A 214 13.27 -0.97 8.26
CA LYS A 214 12.16 -1.70 7.63
C LYS A 214 10.91 -0.84 7.70
N GLU A 215 10.18 -0.71 6.60
CA GLU A 215 8.90 -0.01 6.59
C GLU A 215 7.74 -1.03 6.59
N VAL A 216 6.88 -0.92 7.59
CA VAL A 216 5.81 -1.89 7.88
C VAL A 216 4.49 -1.16 8.04
N GLU A 217 3.45 -1.68 7.41
CA GLU A 217 2.11 -1.08 7.43
C GLU A 217 1.10 -2.05 8.05
N PHE A 218 0.17 -1.51 8.83
CA PHE A 218 -0.96 -2.24 9.41
C PHE A 218 -2.27 -1.59 8.97
N GLU A 219 -3.14 -2.37 8.34
CA GLU A 219 -4.53 -2.01 8.12
C GLU A 219 -5.34 -2.47 9.33
N VAL A 220 -5.85 -1.51 10.09
CA VAL A 220 -6.62 -1.74 11.31
C VAL A 220 -8.05 -1.26 11.16
N MET A 221 -8.95 -1.91 11.87
CA MET A 221 -10.38 -1.56 11.89
C MET A 221 -10.87 -1.55 13.33
N ARG A 222 -11.78 -0.62 13.64
CA ARG A 222 -12.40 -0.49 14.96
C ARG A 222 -13.86 -0.08 14.83
N ASP A 223 -14.72 -0.61 15.70
CA ASP A 223 -16.13 -0.21 15.80
C ASP A 223 -16.44 0.61 17.07
N ALA A 224 -17.72 1.00 17.23
CA ALA A 224 -18.19 1.77 18.37
C ALA A 224 -18.20 0.98 19.70
N ALA A 225 -18.16 -0.36 19.66
CA ALA A 225 -18.03 -1.22 20.83
C ALA A 225 -16.58 -1.36 21.33
N ASP A 226 -15.62 -0.71 20.65
CA ASP A 226 -14.17 -0.79 20.89
C ASP A 226 -13.54 -2.14 20.51
N SER A 227 -14.28 -2.99 19.78
CA SER A 227 -13.69 -4.12 19.08
C SER A 227 -12.77 -3.59 17.99
N ALA A 228 -11.52 -4.06 17.99
CA ALA A 228 -10.50 -3.59 17.06
C ALA A 228 -9.62 -4.75 16.61
N ILE A 229 -9.36 -4.81 15.30
CA ILE A 229 -8.68 -5.91 14.61
C ILE A 229 -7.63 -5.38 13.63
N VAL A 230 -6.60 -6.19 13.37
CA VAL A 230 -5.70 -6.02 12.21
C VAL A 230 -6.24 -6.85 11.05
N VAL A 231 -6.59 -6.19 9.95
CA VAL A 231 -7.06 -6.86 8.73
C VAL A 231 -5.90 -7.37 7.90
N CYS A 232 -4.80 -6.61 7.83
CA CYS A 232 -3.62 -6.99 7.06
C CYS A 232 -2.37 -6.32 7.63
N ASN A 233 -1.25 -7.02 7.62
CA ASN A 233 0.07 -6.43 7.79
C ASN A 233 0.85 -6.54 6.48
N MET A 234 1.69 -5.56 6.20
CA MET A 234 2.42 -5.43 4.94
C MET A 234 3.86 -5.02 5.24
N GLU A 235 4.81 -5.63 4.52
CA GLU A 235 6.23 -5.31 4.63
C GLU A 235 6.74 -4.77 3.30
N ASN A 236 7.36 -3.59 3.35
CA ASN A 236 7.95 -2.96 2.18
C ASN A 236 9.31 -3.62 1.88
N PHE A 237 9.54 -3.89 0.59
CA PHE A 237 10.82 -4.37 0.07
C PHE A 237 11.88 -3.27 0.12
N ASP A 238 11.50 -2.08 -0.33
CA ASP A 238 12.29 -0.86 -0.21
C ASP A 238 12.25 -0.37 1.24
N PRO A 239 13.39 -0.07 1.86
CA PRO A 239 13.42 0.46 3.22
C PRO A 239 12.91 1.90 3.26
N VAL A 240 12.66 2.39 4.48
CA VAL A 240 12.22 3.77 4.73
C VAL A 240 13.09 4.76 3.96
N GLY A 241 12.43 5.63 3.20
CA GLY A 241 13.05 6.58 2.28
C GLY A 241 12.41 6.55 0.90
N VAL A 242 11.80 5.42 0.53
CA VAL A 242 10.90 5.29 -0.64
C VAL A 242 9.47 5.25 -0.14
N HIS A 243 8.60 6.11 -0.66
CA HIS A 243 7.20 6.16 -0.27
C HIS A 243 6.52 4.79 -0.54
N THR A 244 5.70 4.28 0.38
CA THR A 244 5.00 2.98 0.26
C THR A 244 4.27 2.77 -1.08
N GLY A 245 3.66 3.84 -1.60
CA GLY A 245 3.04 3.89 -2.94
C GLY A 245 4.00 3.63 -4.12
N ASP A 246 5.28 3.95 -3.97
CA ASP A 246 6.38 3.72 -4.94
C ASP A 246 7.28 2.52 -4.56
N SER A 247 7.05 1.90 -3.41
CA SER A 247 7.77 0.70 -2.98
C SER A 247 7.16 -0.57 -3.55
N MET A 248 7.97 -1.62 -3.69
CA MET A 248 7.42 -2.98 -3.76
C MET A 248 6.97 -3.41 -2.36
N VAL A 249 5.83 -4.10 -2.25
CA VAL A 249 5.23 -4.45 -0.95
C VAL A 249 4.78 -5.90 -0.95
N PHE A 250 4.98 -6.59 0.18
CA PHE A 250 4.53 -7.96 0.41
C PHE A 250 3.47 -8.03 1.51
N ALA A 251 2.50 -8.91 1.35
CA ALA A 251 1.54 -9.29 2.39
C ALA A 251 1.46 -10.82 2.51
N PRO A 252 1.47 -11.40 3.73
CA PRO A 252 1.70 -10.74 5.02
C PRO A 252 3.16 -10.27 5.19
N THR A 253 3.52 -9.74 6.37
CA THR A 253 4.93 -9.48 6.73
C THR A 253 5.76 -10.78 6.68
N GLN A 254 7.01 -10.71 6.24
CA GLN A 254 7.86 -11.89 5.95
C GLN A 254 9.02 -12.04 6.95
N THR A 255 9.59 -10.94 7.42
CA THR A 255 10.87 -10.97 8.17
C THR A 255 10.76 -10.58 9.64
N LEU A 256 9.52 -10.34 10.11
CA LEU A 256 9.25 -9.99 11.50
C LEU A 256 9.03 -11.28 12.31
N THR A 257 9.67 -11.32 13.47
CA THR A 257 9.35 -12.29 14.53
C THR A 257 7.95 -12.01 15.07
N ASP A 258 7.29 -13.03 15.64
CA ASP A 258 5.97 -12.85 16.27
C ASP A 258 6.01 -11.71 17.32
N LYS A 259 7.08 -11.61 18.10
CA LYS A 259 7.24 -10.51 19.07
C LYS A 259 7.25 -9.12 18.42
N GLU A 260 7.90 -8.97 17.26
CA GLU A 260 7.87 -7.71 16.51
C GLU A 260 6.48 -7.44 15.93
N VAL A 261 5.82 -8.47 15.38
CA VAL A 261 4.45 -8.36 14.86
C VAL A 261 3.47 -7.94 15.97
N GLN A 262 3.48 -8.61 17.13
CA GLN A 262 2.59 -8.29 18.25
C GLN A 262 2.88 -6.90 18.82
N MET A 263 4.14 -6.49 18.89
CA MET A 263 4.52 -5.14 19.33
C MET A 263 3.94 -4.05 18.43
N LEU A 264 4.11 -4.18 17.11
CA LEU A 264 3.57 -3.21 16.15
C LEU A 264 2.04 -3.28 16.05
N ARG A 265 1.47 -4.48 16.16
CA ARG A 265 0.01 -4.70 16.24
C ARG A 265 -0.58 -3.98 17.46
N ASP A 266 0.00 -4.15 18.64
CA ASP A 266 -0.47 -3.50 19.86
C ASP A 266 -0.39 -1.97 19.76
N ALA A 267 0.69 -1.45 19.16
CA ALA A 267 0.84 -0.02 18.88
C ALA A 267 -0.27 0.47 17.93
N ALA A 268 -0.49 -0.21 16.80
CA ALA A 268 -1.52 0.16 15.81
C ALA A 268 -2.93 0.16 16.44
N LEU A 269 -3.24 -0.88 17.22
CA LEU A 269 -4.52 -1.02 17.91
C LEU A 269 -4.68 -0.03 19.07
N LYS A 270 -3.60 0.40 19.72
CA LYS A 270 -3.64 1.48 20.72
C LYS A 270 -3.93 2.82 20.05
N ILE A 271 -3.29 3.09 18.92
CA ILE A 271 -3.41 4.36 18.18
C ILE A 271 -4.83 4.55 17.63
N ILE A 272 -5.40 3.54 16.95
CA ILE A 272 -6.77 3.63 16.42
C ILE A 272 -7.82 3.86 17.53
N ARG A 273 -7.64 3.23 18.70
CA ARG A 273 -8.49 3.45 19.88
C ARG A 273 -8.37 4.86 20.44
N ALA A 274 -7.14 5.38 20.52
CA ALA A 274 -6.89 6.72 21.03
C ALA A 274 -7.50 7.80 20.14
N LEU A 275 -7.46 7.61 18.82
CA LEU A 275 -8.11 8.45 17.83
C LEU A 275 -9.63 8.23 17.77
N LYS A 276 -10.16 7.18 18.40
CA LYS A 276 -11.58 6.79 18.37
C LYS A 276 -12.13 6.70 16.94
N ILE A 277 -11.31 6.17 16.04
CA ILE A 277 -11.75 5.94 14.66
C ILE A 277 -12.80 4.81 14.68
N GLU A 278 -13.90 5.05 13.96
CA GLU A 278 -14.94 4.08 13.68
C GLU A 278 -14.91 3.78 12.17
N GLY A 279 -14.45 2.58 11.82
CA GLY A 279 -14.09 2.21 10.45
C GLY A 279 -12.65 1.72 10.37
N GLY A 280 -12.03 1.90 9.20
CA GLY A 280 -10.66 1.47 8.94
C GLY A 280 -9.65 2.62 8.88
N CYS A 281 -8.41 2.36 9.28
CA CYS A 281 -7.27 3.24 9.04
C CYS A 281 -5.98 2.45 8.78
N ASN A 282 -5.02 3.11 8.16
CA ASN A 282 -3.67 2.58 7.92
C ASN A 282 -2.69 3.21 8.93
N VAL A 283 -1.84 2.39 9.55
CA VAL A 283 -0.77 2.84 10.45
C VAL A 283 0.58 2.38 9.91
N GLN A 284 1.53 3.31 9.82
CA GLN A 284 2.86 3.04 9.26
C GLN A 284 3.94 3.11 10.33
N PHE A 285 4.89 2.17 10.26
CA PHE A 285 5.99 2.04 11.20
C PHE A 285 7.33 1.92 10.48
N ALA A 286 8.37 2.51 11.08
CA ALA A 286 9.76 2.24 10.79
C ALA A 286 10.34 1.35 11.89
N LEU A 287 10.73 0.11 11.56
CA LEU A 287 11.33 -0.85 12.49
C LEU A 287 12.84 -0.95 12.23
N ASP A 288 13.64 -0.74 13.29
CA ASP A 288 15.08 -0.90 13.24
C ASP A 288 15.46 -2.34 12.85
N ARG A 289 16.51 -2.47 12.04
CA ARG A 289 16.87 -3.78 11.44
C ARG A 289 17.46 -4.76 12.46
N ASN A 290 17.99 -4.26 13.58
CA ASN A 290 18.81 -5.02 14.52
C ASN A 290 18.28 -4.97 15.96
N SER A 291 17.11 -4.35 16.19
CA SER A 291 16.53 -4.18 17.52
C SER A 291 15.01 -4.02 17.46
N PHE A 292 14.36 -4.09 18.63
CA PHE A 292 12.92 -3.83 18.76
C PHE A 292 12.57 -2.33 18.73
N LYS A 293 13.51 -1.45 18.37
CA LYS A 293 13.25 -0.02 18.29
C LYS A 293 12.42 0.26 17.05
N TYR A 294 11.24 0.84 17.23
CA TYR A 294 10.41 1.30 16.12
C TYR A 294 10.05 2.77 16.29
N TYR A 295 9.50 3.35 15.22
CA TYR A 295 8.85 4.65 15.23
C TYR A 295 7.56 4.58 14.45
N VAL A 296 6.52 5.25 14.95
CA VAL A 296 5.31 5.54 14.21
C VAL A 296 5.61 6.65 13.20
N ILE A 297 5.35 6.41 11.92
CA ILE A 297 5.58 7.36 10.84
C ILE A 297 4.34 8.26 10.69
N GLU A 298 3.19 7.64 10.41
CA GLU A 298 1.92 8.34 10.20
C GLU A 298 0.72 7.41 10.40
N VAL A 299 -0.47 8.00 10.48
CA VAL A 299 -1.76 7.31 10.48
C VAL A 299 -2.64 7.98 9.43
N ASN A 300 -3.22 7.19 8.53
CA ASN A 300 -4.18 7.68 7.56
C ASN A 300 -5.60 7.34 8.04
N PRO A 301 -6.39 8.29 8.57
CA PRO A 301 -7.63 8.03 9.31
C PRO A 301 -8.85 7.77 8.39
N ARG A 302 -8.62 7.03 7.29
CA ARG A 302 -9.53 6.77 6.19
C ARG A 302 -9.14 5.47 5.49
N VAL A 303 -9.97 5.02 4.53
CA VAL A 303 -9.47 4.05 3.55
C VAL A 303 -8.36 4.67 2.70
N SER A 304 -7.50 3.80 2.20
CA SER A 304 -6.26 4.13 1.50
C SER A 304 -6.04 3.16 0.34
N ARG A 305 -5.01 3.42 -0.46
CA ARG A 305 -4.51 2.44 -1.44
C ARG A 305 -4.08 1.14 -0.76
N SER A 306 -3.39 1.24 0.37
CA SER A 306 -2.99 0.10 1.20
C SER A 306 -4.22 -0.69 1.69
N SER A 307 -5.34 -0.02 2.00
CA SER A 307 -6.59 -0.70 2.38
C SER A 307 -7.25 -1.43 1.20
N ALA A 308 -7.14 -0.89 -0.02
CA ALA A 308 -7.63 -1.55 -1.23
C ALA A 308 -6.76 -2.77 -1.56
N LEU A 309 -5.43 -2.63 -1.47
CA LEU A 309 -4.48 -3.73 -1.58
C LEU A 309 -4.76 -4.82 -0.54
N ALA A 310 -4.89 -4.46 0.74
CA ALA A 310 -5.21 -5.37 1.83
C ALA A 310 -6.54 -6.08 1.62
N SER A 311 -7.57 -5.37 1.12
CA SER A 311 -8.85 -5.99 0.81
C SER A 311 -8.73 -7.05 -0.28
N LYS A 312 -7.89 -6.81 -1.30
CA LYS A 312 -7.62 -7.77 -2.38
C LYS A 312 -6.70 -8.90 -1.95
N ALA A 313 -5.74 -8.63 -1.07
CA ALA A 313 -4.81 -9.61 -0.54
C ALA A 313 -5.51 -10.61 0.38
N THR A 314 -6.36 -10.11 1.29
CA THR A 314 -7.01 -10.94 2.31
C THR A 314 -8.35 -11.50 1.84
N GLY A 315 -9.04 -10.80 0.93
CA GLY A 315 -10.45 -11.03 0.63
C GLY A 315 -11.42 -10.28 1.56
N TYR A 316 -10.92 -9.66 2.63
CA TYR A 316 -11.73 -8.92 3.60
C TYR A 316 -12.10 -7.53 3.05
N PRO A 317 -13.39 -7.19 2.82
CA PRO A 317 -13.75 -5.97 2.12
C PRO A 317 -13.80 -4.75 3.06
N ILE A 318 -12.64 -4.14 3.31
CA ILE A 318 -12.45 -3.07 4.31
C ILE A 318 -13.45 -1.92 4.13
N ALA A 319 -13.59 -1.38 2.91
CA ALA A 319 -14.49 -0.25 2.65
C ALA A 319 -15.97 -0.58 2.91
N LYS A 320 -16.39 -1.82 2.60
CA LYS A 320 -17.76 -2.31 2.87
C LYS A 320 -18.01 -2.39 4.38
N MET A 321 -17.04 -2.90 5.14
CA MET A 321 -17.15 -3.01 6.60
C MET A 321 -17.11 -1.62 7.26
N ALA A 322 -16.21 -0.75 6.82
CA ALA A 322 -16.11 0.62 7.33
C ALA A 322 -17.41 1.41 7.15
N ALA A 323 -18.10 1.25 6.00
CA ALA A 323 -19.39 1.89 5.77
C ALA A 323 -20.50 1.36 6.70
N LYS A 324 -20.52 0.06 7.00
CA LYS A 324 -21.46 -0.54 7.96
C LYS A 324 -21.19 -0.09 9.40
N ILE A 325 -19.92 -0.03 9.78
CA ILE A 325 -19.49 0.50 11.08
C ILE A 325 -19.89 1.97 11.24
N ALA A 326 -19.72 2.77 10.19
CA ALA A 326 -20.06 4.20 10.21
C ALA A 326 -21.55 4.48 10.48
N VAL A 327 -22.43 3.49 10.26
CA VAL A 327 -23.87 3.55 10.58
C VAL A 327 -24.25 2.76 11.84
N GLY A 328 -23.26 2.47 12.68
CA GLY A 328 -23.44 1.94 14.03
C GLY A 328 -23.39 0.43 14.16
N LEU A 329 -23.20 -0.35 13.08
CA LEU A 329 -23.03 -1.80 13.22
C LEU A 329 -21.69 -2.15 13.87
N HIS A 330 -21.67 -3.18 14.69
CA HIS A 330 -20.44 -3.71 15.29
C HIS A 330 -19.87 -4.87 14.45
N LEU A 331 -18.57 -5.15 14.58
CA LEU A 331 -17.86 -6.17 13.81
C LEU A 331 -18.44 -7.58 14.03
N ASP A 332 -18.93 -7.86 15.24
CA ASP A 332 -19.55 -9.14 15.63
C ASP A 332 -20.96 -9.34 15.04
N GLU A 333 -21.53 -8.30 14.42
CA GLU A 333 -22.86 -8.34 13.80
C GLU A 333 -22.81 -8.32 12.28
N ILE A 334 -21.67 -7.95 11.70
CA ILE A 334 -21.48 -7.93 10.27
C ILE A 334 -21.03 -9.31 9.80
N LYS A 335 -21.82 -9.95 8.95
CA LYS A 335 -21.49 -11.26 8.40
C LYS A 335 -20.32 -11.16 7.41
N ASN A 336 -19.31 -12.04 7.53
CA ASN A 336 -18.22 -12.10 6.56
C ASN A 336 -18.77 -12.52 5.17
N PRO A 337 -18.64 -11.67 4.13
CA PRO A 337 -19.23 -11.95 2.82
C PRO A 337 -18.49 -13.04 2.04
N VAL A 338 -17.24 -13.35 2.40
CA VAL A 338 -16.41 -14.37 1.73
C VAL A 338 -16.83 -15.77 2.18
N THR A 339 -16.79 -16.03 3.49
CA THR A 339 -17.13 -17.34 4.07
C THR A 339 -18.62 -17.55 4.26
N LYS A 340 -19.40 -16.47 4.45
CA LYS A 340 -20.84 -16.47 4.78
C LYS A 340 -21.22 -17.35 5.97
N LYS A 341 -20.25 -17.72 6.80
CA LYS A 341 -20.41 -18.60 7.98
C LYS A 341 -19.79 -18.00 9.23
N THR A 342 -18.89 -17.02 9.06
CA THR A 342 -18.25 -16.29 10.15
C THR A 342 -18.69 -14.82 10.17
N TRP A 343 -18.31 -14.11 11.23
CA TRP A 343 -18.52 -12.68 11.41
C TRP A 343 -17.30 -11.88 10.92
N ALA A 344 -17.42 -10.56 10.85
CA ALA A 344 -16.35 -9.66 10.43
C ALA A 344 -15.31 -9.44 11.54
N GLU A 345 -15.63 -9.74 12.80
CA GLU A 345 -14.71 -9.66 13.94
C GLU A 345 -13.67 -10.79 13.95
N PHE A 346 -12.70 -10.76 13.03
CA PHE A 346 -11.55 -11.66 13.01
C PHE A 346 -10.38 -11.03 12.26
N GLU A 347 -9.17 -11.52 12.52
CA GLU A 347 -7.97 -11.15 11.76
C GLU A 347 -7.74 -12.20 10.65
N PRO A 348 -7.72 -11.82 9.37
CA PRO A 348 -7.49 -12.75 8.27
C PRO A 348 -6.15 -13.47 8.36
N ALA A 349 -6.14 -14.75 7.97
CA ALA A 349 -4.94 -15.56 7.80
C ALA A 349 -4.74 -15.90 6.33
N LEU A 350 -3.52 -15.69 5.82
CA LEU A 350 -3.15 -15.94 4.43
C LEU A 350 -2.22 -17.16 4.37
N ASP A 351 -2.52 -18.11 3.51
CA ASP A 351 -1.66 -19.25 3.18
C ASP A 351 -0.91 -19.03 1.85
N TYR A 352 -0.75 -17.77 1.46
CA TYR A 352 -0.05 -17.35 0.25
C TYR A 352 0.66 -16.02 0.48
N VAL A 353 1.54 -15.66 -0.45
CA VAL A 353 2.22 -14.36 -0.49
C VAL A 353 1.57 -13.52 -1.58
N VAL A 354 1.31 -12.26 -1.24
CA VAL A 354 0.89 -11.22 -2.18
C VAL A 354 2.04 -10.28 -2.42
N THR A 355 2.26 -9.90 -3.68
CA THR A 355 3.26 -8.90 -4.07
C THR A 355 2.58 -7.77 -4.82
N LYS A 356 2.83 -6.54 -4.38
CA LYS A 356 2.49 -5.32 -5.11
C LYS A 356 3.75 -4.75 -5.76
N LEU A 357 3.64 -4.39 -7.04
CA LEU A 357 4.65 -3.61 -7.75
C LEU A 357 4.04 -2.29 -8.27
N PRO A 358 4.70 -1.14 -8.06
CA PRO A 358 4.28 0.14 -8.60
C PRO A 358 4.50 0.23 -10.13
N ARG A 359 3.57 0.86 -10.84
CA ARG A 359 3.67 1.18 -12.28
C ARG A 359 3.97 2.66 -12.45
N PHE A 360 5.16 2.97 -12.97
CA PHE A 360 5.64 4.33 -13.17
C PHE A 360 5.42 4.82 -14.60
N PRO A 361 5.16 6.12 -14.84
CA PRO A 361 4.85 6.65 -16.16
C PRO A 361 6.08 7.07 -16.99
N PHE A 362 7.28 6.56 -16.70
CA PHE A 362 8.52 7.02 -17.36
C PHE A 362 8.60 6.66 -18.85
N ASP A 363 7.72 5.79 -19.35
CA ASP A 363 7.49 5.59 -20.79
C ASP A 363 6.85 6.81 -21.49
N LYS A 364 6.27 7.73 -20.72
CA LYS A 364 5.70 9.01 -21.19
C LYS A 364 6.54 10.22 -20.81
N PHE A 365 7.43 10.09 -19.83
CA PHE A 365 8.30 11.15 -19.32
C PHE A 365 9.76 10.72 -19.38
N GLU A 366 10.31 10.60 -20.59
CA GLU A 366 11.67 10.09 -20.83
C GLU A 366 12.77 10.88 -20.08
N ASN A 367 12.59 12.20 -19.92
CA ASN A 367 13.50 13.09 -19.19
C ASN A 367 13.05 13.36 -17.74
N GLY A 368 12.07 12.61 -17.24
CA GLY A 368 11.59 12.72 -15.87
C GLY A 368 12.63 12.22 -14.87
N ASP A 369 12.67 12.82 -13.68
CA ASP A 369 13.51 12.31 -12.59
C ASP A 369 12.98 10.96 -12.08
N ARG A 370 13.78 9.91 -12.28
CA ARG A 370 13.47 8.53 -11.91
C ARG A 370 13.84 8.16 -10.48
N THR A 371 14.48 9.07 -9.74
CA THR A 371 14.84 8.84 -8.33
C THR A 371 13.59 8.67 -7.49
N LEU A 372 13.52 7.63 -6.67
CA LEU A 372 12.43 7.43 -5.73
C LEU A 372 12.79 8.04 -4.37
N GLY A 373 11.77 8.59 -3.72
CA GLY A 373 11.88 9.25 -2.43
C GLY A 373 10.55 9.19 -1.69
N THR A 374 10.32 10.11 -0.76
CA THR A 374 9.07 10.18 0.02
C THR A 374 7.89 10.78 -0.75
N GLN A 375 8.10 11.30 -1.95
CA GLN A 375 7.03 11.77 -2.84
C GLN A 375 6.72 10.71 -3.89
N MET A 376 5.47 10.25 -3.90
CA MET A 376 4.99 9.24 -4.85
C MET A 376 5.04 9.75 -6.31
N LYS A 377 5.50 8.88 -7.22
CA LYS A 377 5.60 9.10 -8.67
C LYS A 377 4.88 8.02 -9.49
N ALA A 378 4.54 6.88 -8.90
CA ALA A 378 3.79 5.83 -9.57
C ALA A 378 2.37 6.29 -9.95
N THR A 379 1.90 5.88 -11.13
CA THR A 379 0.54 6.20 -11.63
C THR A 379 -0.45 5.07 -11.41
N GLY A 380 0.04 3.88 -11.06
CA GLY A 380 -0.77 2.72 -10.76
C GLY A 380 0.07 1.63 -10.11
N GLU A 381 -0.49 0.44 -9.99
CA GLU A 381 0.16 -0.70 -9.36
C GLU A 381 -0.43 -2.01 -9.89
N VAL A 382 0.36 -3.08 -9.79
CA VAL A 382 -0.08 -4.45 -10.05
C VAL A 382 0.04 -5.27 -8.78
N MET A 383 -0.88 -6.20 -8.59
CA MET A 383 -0.87 -7.16 -7.51
C MET A 383 -0.80 -8.58 -8.09
N ALA A 384 0.03 -9.43 -7.50
CA ALA A 384 0.05 -10.87 -7.78
C ALA A 384 -0.01 -11.67 -6.49
N ILE A 385 -0.45 -12.92 -6.60
CA ILE A 385 -0.56 -13.88 -5.50
C ILE A 385 0.21 -15.14 -5.88
N GLY A 386 1.05 -15.68 -5.00
CA GLY A 386 1.77 -16.95 -5.20
C GLY A 386 1.90 -17.72 -3.89
N ARG A 387 2.16 -19.02 -3.96
CA ARG A 387 2.42 -19.86 -2.76
C ARG A 387 3.82 -19.66 -2.20
N THR A 388 4.70 -19.10 -3.01
CA THR A 388 6.05 -18.66 -2.62
C THR A 388 6.23 -17.19 -2.99
N LEU A 389 7.20 -16.54 -2.35
CA LEU A 389 7.50 -15.13 -2.62
C LEU A 389 7.99 -14.96 -4.07
N GLU A 390 8.86 -15.85 -4.54
CA GLU A 390 9.38 -15.86 -5.91
C GLU A 390 8.25 -16.02 -6.93
N GLU A 391 7.30 -16.93 -6.67
CA GLU A 391 6.14 -17.11 -7.56
C GLU A 391 5.30 -15.84 -7.65
N SER A 392 5.00 -15.23 -6.50
CA SER A 392 4.24 -13.99 -6.43
C SER A 392 4.97 -12.84 -7.13
N LEU A 393 6.28 -12.70 -6.89
CA LEU A 393 7.10 -11.65 -7.48
C LEU A 393 7.22 -11.80 -9.00
N LEU A 394 7.56 -12.98 -9.51
CA LEU A 394 7.66 -13.21 -10.96
C LEU A 394 6.30 -13.04 -11.65
N LYS A 395 5.20 -13.33 -10.96
CA LYS A 395 3.84 -13.01 -11.45
C LYS A 395 3.60 -11.52 -11.54
N ALA A 396 4.01 -10.76 -10.53
CA ALA A 396 3.87 -9.31 -10.53
C ALA A 396 4.71 -8.67 -11.65
N VAL A 397 5.98 -9.09 -11.81
CA VAL A 397 6.89 -8.56 -12.85
C VAL A 397 6.29 -8.69 -14.24
N ARG A 398 5.83 -9.89 -14.62
CA ARG A 398 5.24 -10.11 -15.95
C ARG A 398 3.86 -9.47 -16.15
N SER A 399 3.22 -9.04 -15.06
CA SER A 399 1.91 -8.37 -15.09
C SER A 399 2.04 -6.84 -15.04
N LEU A 400 3.27 -6.31 -14.99
CA LEU A 400 3.54 -4.88 -14.85
C LEU A 400 3.31 -4.10 -16.16
N GLU A 401 3.08 -4.79 -17.28
CA GLU A 401 2.80 -4.19 -18.59
C GLU A 401 3.91 -3.23 -19.07
N VAL A 402 5.17 -3.57 -18.77
CA VAL A 402 6.38 -2.84 -19.21
C VAL A 402 7.19 -3.59 -20.27
N GLY A 403 6.61 -4.64 -20.86
CA GLY A 403 7.28 -5.48 -21.87
C GLY A 403 8.33 -6.43 -21.31
N LEU A 404 8.36 -6.61 -19.98
CA LEU A 404 9.27 -7.54 -19.29
C LEU A 404 8.48 -8.68 -18.67
N ILE A 405 9.02 -9.89 -18.77
CA ILE A 405 8.41 -11.13 -18.26
C ILE A 405 9.18 -11.73 -17.08
N HIS A 406 10.38 -11.20 -16.81
CA HIS A 406 11.36 -11.69 -15.85
C HIS A 406 12.21 -10.49 -15.35
N PRO A 407 12.82 -10.52 -14.14
CA PRO A 407 13.67 -9.43 -13.63
C PRO A 407 15.03 -9.37 -14.36
N GLU A 408 14.98 -9.06 -15.65
CA GLU A 408 16.14 -8.89 -16.52
C GLU A 408 15.94 -7.71 -17.47
N ARG A 409 16.98 -6.90 -17.62
CA ARG A 409 17.07 -5.86 -18.65
C ARG A 409 18.40 -6.03 -19.38
N PRO A 410 18.40 -6.46 -20.66
CA PRO A 410 19.64 -6.71 -21.41
C PRO A 410 20.59 -5.51 -21.52
N ALA A 411 20.07 -4.28 -21.40
CA ALA A 411 20.89 -3.08 -21.37
C ALA A 411 21.82 -3.02 -20.14
N PHE A 412 21.41 -3.63 -19.03
CA PHE A 412 22.13 -3.53 -17.75
C PHE A 412 23.38 -4.41 -17.74
N ALA A 413 23.42 -5.49 -18.53
CA ALA A 413 24.61 -6.31 -18.75
C ALA A 413 25.81 -5.52 -19.32
N LYS A 414 25.58 -4.33 -19.87
CA LYS A 414 26.63 -3.45 -20.43
C LYS A 414 27.14 -2.40 -19.45
N LEU A 415 26.50 -2.23 -18.30
CA LEU A 415 26.92 -1.29 -17.27
C LEU A 415 28.20 -1.77 -16.60
N SER A 416 29.07 -0.84 -16.23
CA SER A 416 30.17 -1.12 -15.29
C SER A 416 29.64 -1.42 -13.89
N ASP A 417 30.44 -2.10 -13.08
CA ASP A 417 30.10 -2.42 -11.68
C ASP A 417 29.91 -1.16 -10.83
N ASP A 418 30.66 -0.08 -11.12
CA ASP A 418 30.48 1.23 -10.49
C ASP A 418 29.14 1.88 -10.84
N GLU A 419 28.71 1.81 -12.11
CA GLU A 419 27.41 2.31 -12.54
C GLU A 419 26.27 1.50 -11.93
N LEU A 420 26.39 0.17 -11.93
CA LEU A 420 25.40 -0.72 -11.34
C LEU A 420 25.24 -0.44 -9.84
N SER A 421 26.35 -0.32 -9.11
CA SER A 421 26.35 -0.03 -7.67
C SER A 421 25.69 1.32 -7.37
N LYS A 422 25.96 2.35 -8.17
CA LYS A 422 25.29 3.66 -8.05
C LYS A 422 23.76 3.55 -8.21
N GLN A 423 23.29 2.77 -9.18
CA GLN A 423 21.86 2.56 -9.41
C GLN A 423 21.19 1.72 -8.31
N ILE A 424 21.94 0.86 -7.61
CA ILE A 424 21.44 0.11 -6.43
C ILE A 424 21.34 1.03 -5.21
N ILE A 425 22.33 1.90 -5.00
CA ILE A 425 22.34 2.88 -3.90
C ILE A 425 21.20 3.89 -4.07
N GLN A 426 21.09 4.51 -5.26
CA GLN A 426 20.06 5.49 -5.55
C GLN A 426 18.78 4.80 -6.00
N ALA A 427 17.82 4.68 -5.07
CA ALA A 427 16.52 4.07 -5.36
C ALA A 427 15.86 4.72 -6.59
N ASN A 428 15.43 3.89 -7.53
CA ASN A 428 14.76 4.28 -8.78
C ASN A 428 13.75 3.18 -9.18
N ASP A 429 12.94 3.42 -10.22
CA ASP A 429 11.90 2.50 -10.67
C ASP A 429 12.41 1.17 -11.27
N GLU A 430 13.71 1.07 -11.55
CA GLU A 430 14.35 -0.12 -12.13
C GLU A 430 15.19 -0.91 -11.12
N ARG A 431 15.15 -0.54 -9.83
CA ARG A 431 16.00 -1.11 -8.77
C ARG A 431 15.98 -2.63 -8.72
N LEU A 432 14.80 -3.26 -8.80
CA LEU A 432 14.67 -4.73 -8.84
C LEU A 432 15.54 -5.38 -9.92
N PHE A 433 15.62 -4.78 -11.10
CA PHE A 433 16.37 -5.30 -12.23
C PHE A 433 17.87 -5.11 -12.05
N TYR A 434 18.30 -4.02 -11.41
CA TYR A 434 19.70 -3.84 -11.01
C TYR A 434 20.14 -4.85 -9.95
N LEU A 435 19.27 -5.17 -8.97
CA LEU A 435 19.56 -6.19 -7.96
C LEU A 435 19.74 -7.58 -8.59
N ALA A 436 18.85 -7.97 -9.51
CA ALA A 436 18.98 -9.24 -10.22
C ALA A 436 20.25 -9.28 -11.09
N GLU A 437 20.60 -8.18 -11.75
CA GLU A 437 21.85 -8.07 -12.51
C GLU A 437 23.09 -8.20 -11.61
N ALA A 438 23.09 -7.60 -10.41
CA ALA A 438 24.19 -7.76 -9.46
C ALA A 438 24.41 -9.22 -9.06
N PHE A 439 23.32 -9.96 -8.79
CA PHE A 439 23.43 -11.40 -8.49
C PHE A 439 23.87 -12.22 -9.70
N ARG A 440 23.52 -11.83 -10.93
CA ARG A 440 24.07 -12.46 -12.15
C ARG A 440 25.58 -12.27 -12.27
N ARG A 441 26.14 -11.23 -11.65
CA ARG A 441 27.58 -10.91 -11.55
C ARG A 441 28.23 -11.40 -10.26
N ASP A 442 27.57 -12.31 -9.53
CA ASP A 442 28.10 -12.94 -8.32
C ASP A 442 28.34 -11.99 -7.13
N TYR A 443 27.66 -10.84 -7.10
CA TYR A 443 27.61 -10.02 -5.88
C TYR A 443 27.01 -10.85 -4.74
N THR A 444 27.58 -10.71 -3.55
CA THR A 444 27.07 -11.34 -2.34
C THR A 444 25.81 -10.62 -1.83
N ILE A 445 25.01 -11.32 -1.02
CA ILE A 445 23.82 -10.72 -0.40
C ILE A 445 24.25 -9.57 0.51
N GLU A 446 25.37 -9.71 1.20
CA GLU A 446 25.94 -8.71 2.10
C GLU A 446 26.33 -7.43 1.37
N GLU A 447 27.01 -7.54 0.22
CA GLU A 447 27.37 -6.39 -0.61
C GLU A 447 26.11 -5.65 -1.09
N VAL A 448 25.13 -6.38 -1.62
CA VAL A 448 23.89 -5.79 -2.13
C VAL A 448 23.05 -5.18 -0.99
N ALA A 449 23.02 -5.81 0.19
CA ALA A 449 22.34 -5.29 1.38
C ALA A 449 22.99 -4.00 1.89
N GLU A 450 24.32 -3.89 1.81
CA GLU A 450 25.03 -2.68 2.21
C GLU A 450 24.78 -1.52 1.24
N LEU A 451 24.71 -1.79 -0.06
CA LEU A 451 24.39 -0.80 -1.09
C LEU A 451 22.94 -0.34 -1.00
N SER A 452 22.00 -1.28 -0.92
CA SER A 452 20.56 -0.99 -1.05
C SER A 452 19.87 -0.64 0.26
N LYS A 453 20.47 -1.03 1.39
CA LYS A 453 19.88 -1.08 2.74
C LYS A 453 18.65 -2.02 2.86
N MET A 454 18.39 -2.86 1.86
CA MET A 454 17.31 -3.84 1.87
C MET A 454 17.59 -5.00 2.82
N ASN A 455 16.52 -5.67 3.23
CA ASN A 455 16.63 -6.85 4.08
C ASN A 455 17.26 -8.04 3.29
N PRO A 456 18.30 -8.69 3.84
CA PRO A 456 18.94 -9.86 3.23
C PRO A 456 17.96 -10.98 2.84
N PHE A 457 16.86 -11.16 3.58
CA PHE A 457 15.85 -12.17 3.24
C PHE A 457 15.25 -11.95 1.85
N PHE A 458 14.89 -10.72 1.49
CA PHE A 458 14.31 -10.48 0.17
C PHE A 458 15.35 -10.56 -0.94
N LEU A 459 16.58 -10.12 -0.65
CA LEU A 459 17.71 -10.22 -1.56
C LEU A 459 18.05 -11.69 -1.87
N ASP A 460 17.99 -12.57 -0.87
CA ASP A 460 18.11 -14.03 -1.03
C ASP A 460 17.08 -14.57 -2.03
N LYS A 461 15.83 -14.09 -1.99
CA LYS A 461 14.79 -14.52 -2.94
C LYS A 461 15.08 -14.07 -4.37
N ILE A 462 15.63 -12.87 -4.56
CA ILE A 462 16.08 -12.42 -5.90
C ILE A 462 17.26 -13.27 -6.38
N LYS A 463 18.22 -13.53 -5.50
CA LYS A 463 19.39 -14.37 -5.80
C LYS A 463 18.97 -15.80 -6.16
N HIS A 464 18.02 -16.39 -5.43
CA HIS A 464 17.49 -17.71 -5.70
C HIS A 464 16.84 -17.81 -7.08
N ILE A 465 16.12 -16.78 -7.53
CA ILE A 465 15.63 -16.70 -8.92
C ILE A 465 16.80 -16.77 -9.92
N VAL A 466 17.88 -16.03 -9.69
CA VAL A 466 19.07 -16.05 -10.56
C VAL A 466 19.80 -17.40 -10.53
N GLU A 467 19.84 -18.07 -9.37
CA GLU A 467 20.40 -19.42 -9.25
C GLU A 467 19.60 -20.43 -10.08
N LEU A 468 18.27 -20.37 -10.02
CA LEU A 468 17.38 -21.21 -10.85
C LEU A 468 17.53 -20.91 -12.35
N GLU A 469 17.78 -19.67 -12.75
CA GLU A 469 18.12 -19.33 -14.15
C GLU A 469 19.37 -20.08 -14.63
N ARG A 470 20.43 -20.09 -13.80
CA ARG A 470 21.70 -20.77 -14.10
C ARG A 470 21.52 -22.27 -14.17
N GLU A 471 20.75 -22.85 -13.25
CA GLU A 471 20.43 -24.28 -13.27
C GLU A 471 19.65 -24.68 -14.52
N LEU A 472 18.66 -23.87 -14.92
CA LEU A 472 17.90 -24.08 -16.16
C LEU A 472 18.78 -24.03 -17.40
N ALA A 473 19.68 -23.05 -17.47
CA ALA A 473 20.60 -22.93 -18.60
C ALA A 473 21.54 -24.15 -18.71
N ALA A 474 21.95 -24.73 -17.57
CA ALA A 474 22.83 -25.90 -17.51
C ALA A 474 22.10 -27.23 -17.80
N HIS A 475 20.84 -27.38 -17.39
CA HIS A 475 20.09 -28.64 -17.48
C HIS A 475 18.89 -28.52 -18.45
N LYS A 476 19.20 -28.49 -19.74
CA LYS A 476 18.20 -28.31 -20.79
C LYS A 476 17.22 -29.48 -20.85
N ALA A 477 15.93 -29.15 -20.96
CA ALA A 477 14.83 -30.12 -21.06
C ALA A 477 14.73 -31.11 -19.89
N ASP A 478 15.28 -30.75 -18.72
CA ASP A 478 15.06 -31.50 -17.49
C ASP A 478 13.62 -31.25 -16.99
N LEU A 479 12.82 -32.31 -16.95
CA LEU A 479 11.40 -32.26 -16.57
C LEU A 479 11.19 -32.11 -15.06
N GLY A 480 12.14 -32.58 -14.24
CA GLY A 480 12.13 -32.39 -12.80
C GLY A 480 12.36 -30.92 -12.46
N LEU A 481 13.41 -30.34 -13.05
CA LEU A 481 13.70 -28.91 -12.92
C LEU A 481 12.58 -28.05 -13.50
N LEU A 482 11.97 -28.45 -14.63
CA LEU A 482 10.78 -27.79 -15.17
C LEU A 482 9.68 -27.68 -14.12
N ALA A 483 9.33 -28.79 -13.46
CA ALA A 483 8.28 -28.78 -12.45
C ALA A 483 8.63 -27.87 -11.26
N GLU A 484 9.90 -27.86 -10.85
CA GLU A 484 10.41 -27.02 -9.78
C GLU A 484 10.33 -25.52 -10.10
N VAL A 485 10.90 -25.07 -11.22
CA VAL A 485 10.93 -23.64 -11.55
C VAL A 485 9.53 -23.07 -11.82
N LYS A 486 8.59 -23.91 -12.26
CA LYS A 486 7.18 -23.48 -12.36
C LYS A 486 6.56 -23.18 -10.99
N ARG A 487 6.96 -23.89 -9.92
CA ARG A 487 6.54 -23.57 -8.53
C ARG A 487 7.11 -22.25 -8.03
N TYR A 488 8.24 -21.81 -8.57
CA TYR A 488 8.82 -20.50 -8.29
C TYR A 488 8.37 -19.42 -9.29
N GLY A 489 7.44 -19.74 -10.19
CA GLY A 489 6.73 -18.77 -11.02
C GLY A 489 7.37 -18.42 -12.36
N PHE A 490 8.40 -19.15 -12.81
CA PHE A 490 9.05 -18.93 -14.11
C PHE A 490 8.05 -19.02 -15.27
N ALA A 491 8.11 -18.06 -16.20
CA ALA A 491 7.29 -18.06 -17.41
C ALA A 491 7.79 -19.11 -18.42
N ASP A 492 6.91 -19.60 -19.31
CA ASP A 492 7.32 -20.57 -20.32
C ASP A 492 8.32 -19.96 -21.30
N GLU A 493 8.15 -18.66 -21.58
CA GLU A 493 8.98 -17.84 -22.44
C GLU A 493 10.41 -17.71 -21.90
N GLU A 494 10.58 -17.53 -20.59
CA GLU A 494 11.91 -17.43 -19.98
C GLU A 494 12.64 -18.78 -19.99
N ILE A 495 11.92 -19.86 -19.64
CA ILE A 495 12.47 -21.22 -19.71
C ILE A 495 12.88 -21.56 -21.15
N ALA A 496 12.04 -21.21 -22.13
CA ALA A 496 12.32 -21.43 -23.54
C ALA A 496 13.56 -20.67 -24.00
N LYS A 497 13.73 -19.42 -23.57
CA LYS A 497 14.93 -18.62 -23.83
C LYS A 497 16.18 -19.31 -23.29
N LEU A 498 16.18 -19.77 -22.03
CA LEU A 498 17.33 -20.41 -21.39
C LEU A 498 17.68 -21.78 -22.03
N TRP A 499 16.68 -22.52 -22.50
CA TRP A 499 16.90 -23.80 -23.18
C TRP A 499 17.22 -23.67 -24.67
N GLY A 500 16.93 -22.52 -25.30
CA GLY A 500 17.03 -22.33 -26.74
C GLY A 500 15.89 -23.03 -27.49
N LEU A 501 14.68 -23.01 -26.93
CA LEU A 501 13.45 -23.57 -27.48
C LEU A 501 12.43 -22.46 -27.77
N HIS A 502 11.32 -22.82 -28.40
CA HIS A 502 10.13 -21.98 -28.49
C HIS A 502 9.23 -22.18 -27.25
N ALA A 503 8.55 -21.12 -26.80
CA ALA A 503 7.66 -21.17 -25.62
C ALA A 503 6.57 -22.26 -25.75
N ASP A 504 6.04 -22.47 -26.95
CA ASP A 504 5.06 -23.53 -27.20
C ASP A 504 5.61 -24.96 -26.98
N GLN A 505 6.92 -25.17 -27.20
CA GLN A 505 7.55 -26.46 -26.94
C GLN A 505 7.62 -26.73 -25.43
N VAL A 506 8.01 -25.72 -24.63
CA VAL A 506 8.00 -25.81 -23.16
C VAL A 506 6.57 -26.05 -22.66
N ARG A 507 5.59 -25.31 -23.20
CA ARG A 507 4.17 -25.51 -22.88
C ARG A 507 3.68 -26.92 -23.21
N GLN A 508 4.12 -27.49 -24.33
CA GLN A 508 3.79 -28.85 -24.72
C GLN A 508 4.41 -29.88 -23.77
N MET A 509 5.70 -29.76 -23.44
CA MET A 509 6.37 -30.60 -22.45
C MET A 509 5.63 -30.58 -21.11
N ARG A 510 5.25 -29.38 -20.64
CA ARG A 510 4.46 -29.24 -19.41
C ARG A 510 3.12 -29.98 -19.48
N LYS A 511 2.38 -29.85 -20.59
CA LYS A 511 1.09 -30.53 -20.78
C LYS A 511 1.25 -32.06 -20.79
N GLU A 512 2.24 -32.57 -21.51
CA GLU A 512 2.52 -34.01 -21.62
C GLU A 512 2.89 -34.61 -20.26
N GLN A 513 3.66 -33.87 -19.45
CA GLN A 513 4.07 -34.27 -18.10
C GLN A 513 3.07 -33.89 -17.01
N LYS A 514 1.91 -33.31 -17.38
CA LYS A 514 0.89 -32.82 -16.43
C LYS A 514 1.41 -31.80 -15.41
N ILE A 515 2.43 -31.03 -15.78
CA ILE A 515 2.93 -29.86 -15.03
C ILE A 515 2.02 -28.68 -15.37
N LEU A 516 0.82 -28.71 -14.83
CA LEU A 516 -0.23 -27.72 -15.05
C LEU A 516 -0.48 -26.93 -13.77
N PRO A 517 -0.80 -25.63 -13.87
CA PRO A 517 -1.20 -24.87 -12.70
C PRO A 517 -2.54 -25.40 -12.18
N VAL A 518 -2.69 -25.34 -10.86
CA VAL A 518 -3.97 -25.46 -10.17
C VAL A 518 -4.45 -24.06 -9.76
N TYR A 519 -5.73 -23.94 -9.41
CA TYR A 519 -6.30 -22.68 -8.95
C TYR A 519 -6.70 -22.80 -7.48
N LYS A 520 -6.12 -21.95 -6.65
CA LYS A 520 -6.38 -21.83 -5.21
C LYS A 520 -7.29 -20.65 -4.94
N MET A 521 -8.06 -20.72 -3.86
CA MET A 521 -9.07 -19.74 -3.50
C MET A 521 -8.54 -18.77 -2.43
N VAL A 522 -8.87 -17.49 -2.57
CA VAL A 522 -8.75 -16.50 -1.50
C VAL A 522 -9.96 -16.64 -0.59
N ASP A 523 -9.75 -17.02 0.67
CA ASP A 523 -10.82 -17.40 1.61
C ASP A 523 -10.82 -16.65 2.94
N THR A 524 -9.88 -15.72 3.15
CA THR A 524 -9.64 -14.96 4.40
C THR A 524 -9.12 -15.77 5.61
N CYS A 525 -9.04 -17.11 5.54
CA CYS A 525 -8.87 -17.97 6.71
C CYS A 525 -7.93 -19.16 6.52
N ALA A 526 -7.10 -19.16 5.46
CA ALA A 526 -6.09 -20.18 5.22
C ALA A 526 -6.63 -21.63 5.24
N GLY A 527 -7.79 -21.84 4.64
CA GLY A 527 -8.44 -23.16 4.54
C GLY A 527 -9.19 -23.63 5.80
N GLU A 528 -9.29 -22.81 6.86
CA GLU A 528 -10.04 -23.17 8.07
C GLU A 528 -11.55 -23.31 7.79
N PHE A 529 -12.10 -22.44 6.94
CA PHE A 529 -13.52 -22.44 6.54
C PHE A 529 -13.68 -22.47 5.02
N ALA A 530 -14.68 -23.21 4.54
CA ALA A 530 -15.04 -23.19 3.13
C ALA A 530 -15.59 -21.81 2.71
N SER A 531 -14.99 -21.22 1.68
CA SER A 531 -15.45 -19.98 1.04
C SER A 531 -16.42 -20.28 -0.12
N ASP A 532 -17.47 -19.48 -0.22
CA ASP A 532 -18.45 -19.56 -1.31
C ASP A 532 -18.11 -18.59 -2.46
N THR A 533 -17.03 -17.83 -2.34
CA THR A 533 -16.67 -16.75 -3.27
C THR A 533 -15.59 -17.22 -4.25
N PRO A 534 -15.84 -17.24 -5.57
CA PRO A 534 -14.90 -17.76 -6.57
C PRO A 534 -13.77 -16.77 -6.90
N TYR A 535 -12.98 -16.40 -5.89
CA TYR A 535 -11.80 -15.56 -6.04
C TYR A 535 -10.56 -16.44 -6.08
N TYR A 536 -9.98 -16.61 -7.28
CA TYR A 536 -8.90 -17.58 -7.50
C TYR A 536 -7.58 -16.95 -7.93
N TYR A 537 -6.48 -17.66 -7.64
CA TYR A 537 -5.16 -17.42 -8.23
C TYR A 537 -4.54 -18.74 -8.68
N SER A 538 -3.72 -18.71 -9.73
CA SER A 538 -3.00 -19.88 -10.22
C SER A 538 -1.71 -20.14 -9.43
N THR A 539 -1.40 -21.39 -9.16
CA THR A 539 -0.12 -21.84 -8.58
C THR A 539 0.23 -23.28 -9.03
N TYR A 540 1.44 -23.76 -8.79
CA TYR A 540 1.87 -25.13 -9.14
C TYR A 540 1.90 -26.07 -7.91
N GLU A 541 0.72 -26.32 -7.34
CA GLU A 541 0.51 -27.29 -6.26
C GLU A 541 -0.26 -28.54 -6.73
N SER A 542 -0.72 -29.37 -5.79
CA SER A 542 -1.32 -30.68 -6.04
C SER A 542 -2.82 -30.66 -6.34
N SER A 543 -3.59 -29.71 -5.79
CA SER A 543 -5.06 -29.70 -5.90
C SER A 543 -5.63 -28.36 -6.36
N THR A 544 -6.67 -28.42 -7.20
CA THR A 544 -7.43 -27.25 -7.65
C THR A 544 -8.73 -27.11 -6.86
N GLU A 545 -9.04 -25.89 -6.45
CA GLU A 545 -10.27 -25.50 -5.75
C GLU A 545 -11.28 -24.82 -6.70
N SER A 546 -10.83 -24.44 -7.90
CA SER A 546 -11.74 -23.95 -8.94
C SER A 546 -12.59 -25.08 -9.51
N VAL A 547 -13.91 -24.88 -9.51
CA VAL A 547 -14.89 -25.78 -10.12
C VAL A 547 -15.39 -25.16 -11.41
N LYS A 548 -15.22 -25.88 -12.52
CA LYS A 548 -15.73 -25.43 -13.82
C LYS A 548 -17.26 -25.46 -13.81
N SER A 549 -17.88 -24.33 -14.13
CA SER A 549 -19.32 -24.22 -14.35
C SER A 549 -19.74 -24.92 -15.65
N ASP A 550 -20.89 -25.60 -15.63
CA ASP A 550 -21.53 -26.16 -16.83
C ASP A 550 -22.26 -25.11 -17.69
N LYS A 551 -22.42 -23.89 -17.16
CA LYS A 551 -23.05 -22.79 -17.89
C LYS A 551 -22.12 -22.26 -18.99
N PRO A 552 -22.67 -21.78 -20.12
CA PRO A 552 -21.90 -20.95 -21.05
C PRO A 552 -21.28 -19.76 -20.31
N SER A 553 -19.98 -19.55 -20.50
CA SER A 553 -19.20 -18.51 -19.81
C SER A 553 -18.57 -17.54 -20.82
N VAL A 554 -18.56 -16.26 -20.47
CA VAL A 554 -17.86 -15.20 -21.22
C VAL A 554 -16.61 -14.81 -20.44
N LEU A 555 -15.46 -14.76 -21.12
CA LEU A 555 -14.20 -14.28 -20.54
C LEU A 555 -14.07 -12.77 -20.79
N VAL A 556 -13.94 -11.99 -19.73
CA VAL A 556 -13.60 -10.56 -19.79
C VAL A 556 -12.16 -10.42 -19.31
N ILE A 557 -11.32 -9.80 -20.15
CA ILE A 557 -9.89 -9.57 -19.84
C ILE A 557 -9.75 -8.11 -19.40
N GLY A 558 -9.24 -7.90 -18.18
CA GLY A 558 -8.97 -6.56 -17.65
C GLY A 558 -7.75 -5.90 -18.29
N SER A 559 -7.54 -4.61 -18.00
CA SER A 559 -6.45 -3.80 -18.58
C SER A 559 -5.09 -4.00 -17.92
N GLY A 560 -5.02 -4.58 -16.73
CA GLY A 560 -3.79 -4.65 -15.92
C GLY A 560 -3.62 -3.41 -15.04
N PRO A 561 -2.38 -2.99 -14.71
CA PRO A 561 -2.14 -1.81 -13.89
C PRO A 561 -2.56 -0.52 -14.63
N ILE A 562 -3.18 0.40 -13.91
CA ILE A 562 -3.50 1.74 -14.43
C ILE A 562 -2.22 2.46 -14.86
N ARG A 563 -2.27 3.13 -16.00
CA ARG A 563 -1.19 3.98 -16.51
C ARG A 563 -1.74 5.13 -17.32
N ILE A 564 -0.89 6.11 -17.65
CA ILE A 564 -1.34 7.24 -18.47
C ILE A 564 -1.82 6.73 -19.83
N GLY A 565 -3.14 6.89 -20.05
CA GLY A 565 -3.83 6.48 -21.26
C GLY A 565 -4.49 5.09 -21.21
N GLN A 566 -4.41 4.34 -20.09
CA GLN A 566 -5.06 3.04 -19.91
C GLN A 566 -5.56 2.77 -18.50
#